data_AF-A0A7X6VHK2-F1
#
_entry.id   AF-A0A7X6VHK2-F1
#
_cell.length_a   1.000
_cell.length_b   1.000
_cell.length_c   1.000
_cell.angle_alpha   90.00
_cell.angle_beta   90.00
_cell.angle_gamma   90.00
#
_symmetry.space_group_name_H-M   'P 1'
#
loop_
_entity.id
_entity.type
_entity.pdbx_description
1 polymer ?
#
loop_
_entity_poly.entity_id
_entity_poly.type
_entity_poly.pdbx_seq_one_letter_code
_entity_poly.pdbx_strand_id
1 'polypeptide(L)'
;MMVDSRHESICISEAVINAFSRPHAEIDIIVPDTKPDIAKVLQVDAHAVITSKECAANSVLTEGKINLNILYIGENNKMNNIRHVYNFKDTLAAESTTPDMNVGLECDIENIEYEVINSRKMSIRTITAIDARIVSPFEIHALTGVSGAGCEKLFKSIKPYHAVMRLDERIMLKERLEVPAGKPGIASVLKFDANIGSTQVKTATNKIVIKGTLNIVTLFVGDMDENAIQFMEHEMPFTEVIDVDGADEQMAADIDLTVCDITYQTEDDDDGDCRVLIAEADIFVSGKIIRQQQLEILEDIYSTDLNLCVAKDTAMLDKIAFDTKTQLTVNDIASIPADLPEIIQVYNIIAKPYLTTARVEGGKVIIEGIIDTYILYLSDDIGYPIYTYKHESNFIQHIDASDADNNALCDVKIGVEHVSYNIG
;
A
#
# COMPACT_ATOMS: atom_id res chain seq x y z
N MET A 1 5.26 0.16 -60.66
CA MET A 1 5.76 -0.87 -59.72
C MET A 1 5.22 -0.49 -58.35
N MET A 2 4.50 -1.38 -57.67
CA MET A 2 3.80 -1.06 -56.43
C MET A 2 4.70 -1.37 -55.24
N VAL A 3 4.88 -0.43 -54.33
CA VAL A 3 5.54 -0.66 -53.05
C VAL A 3 4.48 -1.22 -52.12
N ASP A 4 4.71 -2.41 -51.58
CA ASP A 4 3.83 -3.01 -50.58
C ASP A 4 4.43 -2.80 -49.19
N SER A 5 3.61 -2.50 -48.19
CA SER A 5 4.04 -2.12 -46.85
C SER A 5 3.21 -2.82 -45.79
N ARG A 6 3.89 -3.41 -44.80
CA ARG A 6 3.29 -4.01 -43.61
C ARG A 6 3.54 -3.13 -42.40
N HIS A 7 2.47 -2.84 -41.67
CA HIS A 7 2.48 -2.06 -40.45
C HIS A 7 2.02 -2.91 -39.28
N GLU A 8 2.55 -2.64 -38.10
CA GLU A 8 2.10 -3.21 -36.82
C GLU A 8 1.87 -2.07 -35.82
N SER A 9 0.76 -2.13 -35.09
CA SER A 9 0.54 -1.25 -33.94
C SER A 9 1.38 -1.76 -32.77
N ILE A 10 2.18 -0.87 -32.19
CA ILE A 10 3.08 -1.19 -31.08
C ILE A 10 2.86 -0.16 -29.99
N CYS A 11 2.43 -0.60 -28.81
CA CYS A 11 2.47 0.21 -27.61
C CYS A 11 3.93 0.36 -27.16
N ILE A 12 4.41 1.59 -27.02
CA ILE A 12 5.82 1.89 -26.74
C ILE A 12 6.03 2.65 -25.44
N SER A 13 4.99 3.26 -24.88
CA SER A 13 5.03 4.00 -23.62
C SER A 13 3.63 4.15 -23.05
N GLU A 14 3.56 4.63 -21.80
CA GLU A 14 2.31 5.06 -21.18
C GLU A 14 2.39 6.57 -20.95
N ALA A 15 1.43 7.33 -21.49
CA ALA A 15 1.30 8.73 -21.11
C ALA A 15 0.83 8.79 -19.65
N VAL A 16 1.60 9.44 -18.79
CA VAL A 16 1.32 9.51 -17.35
C VAL A 16 0.80 10.91 -17.00
N ILE A 17 -0.38 10.97 -16.41
CA ILE A 17 -0.91 12.16 -15.73
C ILE A 17 -0.90 11.84 -14.24
N ASN A 18 -0.21 12.67 -13.46
CA ASN A 18 -0.23 12.58 -12.01
C ASN A 18 -1.28 13.56 -11.48
N ALA A 19 -2.10 13.09 -10.55
CA ALA A 19 -3.03 13.94 -9.82
C ALA A 19 -2.89 13.64 -8.32
N PHE A 20 -3.18 14.64 -7.51
CA PHE A 20 -3.03 14.56 -6.06
C PHE A 20 -4.17 15.29 -5.38
N SER A 21 -4.62 14.77 -4.24
CA SER A 21 -5.62 15.43 -3.40
C SER A 21 -5.40 15.16 -1.92
N ARG A 22 -5.93 16.06 -1.08
CA ARG A 22 -5.90 15.99 0.37
C ARG A 22 -7.28 16.24 0.97
N PRO A 23 -8.26 15.33 0.81
CA PRO A 23 -9.56 15.50 1.45
C PRO A 23 -9.42 15.62 2.98
N HIS A 24 -10.17 16.57 3.52
CA HIS A 24 -10.30 16.80 4.95
C HIS A 24 -11.66 16.33 5.43
N ALA A 25 -11.71 15.57 6.52
CA ALA A 25 -12.95 15.16 7.16
C ALA A 25 -12.94 15.54 8.64
N GLU A 26 -14.06 16.02 9.16
CA GLU A 26 -14.32 16.21 10.58
C GLU A 26 -15.57 15.42 10.94
N ILE A 27 -15.44 14.48 11.88
CA ILE A 27 -16.52 13.60 12.30
C ILE A 27 -16.66 13.56 13.81
N ASP A 28 -17.89 13.43 14.27
CA ASP A 28 -18.19 13.22 15.68
C ASP A 28 -18.30 11.72 15.98
N ILE A 29 -17.46 11.23 16.90
CA ILE A 29 -17.54 9.87 17.44
C ILE A 29 -18.25 9.89 18.78
N ILE A 30 -19.24 9.01 18.93
CA ILE A 30 -20.00 8.81 20.16
C ILE A 30 -19.54 7.51 20.81
N VAL A 31 -19.28 7.55 22.11
CA VAL A 31 -18.97 6.34 22.89
C VAL A 31 -20.20 5.41 22.89
N PRO A 32 -20.06 4.13 22.52
CA PRO A 32 -21.17 3.18 22.58
C PRO A 32 -21.74 3.03 23.99
N ASP A 33 -23.05 2.78 24.12
CA ASP A 33 -23.71 2.61 25.43
C ASP A 33 -23.17 1.43 26.25
N THR A 34 -22.52 0.48 25.59
CA THR A 34 -21.86 -0.67 26.21
C THR A 34 -20.48 -0.36 26.78
N LYS A 35 -19.95 0.85 26.55
CA LYS A 35 -18.59 1.24 26.91
C LYS A 35 -18.60 2.40 27.93
N PRO A 36 -17.63 2.44 28.86
CA PRO A 36 -17.55 3.47 29.88
C PRO A 36 -17.23 4.83 29.28
N ASP A 37 -17.58 5.88 30.03
CA ASP A 37 -17.24 7.27 29.71
C ASP A 37 -15.71 7.47 29.63
N ILE A 38 -15.26 8.31 28.70
CA ILE A 38 -13.86 8.59 28.43
C ILE A 38 -13.27 9.42 29.58
N ALA A 39 -12.26 8.87 30.24
CA ALA A 39 -11.42 9.62 31.18
C ALA A 39 -10.18 10.19 30.46
N LYS A 40 -9.52 9.39 29.61
CA LYS A 40 -8.29 9.79 28.91
C LYS A 40 -8.13 9.05 27.59
N VAL A 41 -7.93 9.75 26.48
CA VAL A 41 -7.58 9.14 25.19
C VAL A 41 -6.10 8.77 25.20
N LEU A 42 -5.77 7.55 24.74
CA LEU A 42 -4.41 7.02 24.69
C LEU A 42 -3.84 7.04 23.28
N GLN A 43 -4.64 6.66 22.29
CA GLN A 43 -4.21 6.58 20.90
C GLN A 43 -5.41 6.66 19.96
N VAL A 44 -5.24 7.31 18.82
CA VAL A 44 -6.19 7.26 17.71
C VAL A 44 -5.42 6.73 16.49
N ASP A 45 -5.72 5.50 16.11
CA ASP A 45 -5.19 4.89 14.89
C ASP A 45 -6.22 4.99 13.77
N ALA A 46 -5.72 5.24 12.56
CA ALA A 46 -6.52 5.32 11.34
C ALA A 46 -5.80 4.61 10.18
N HIS A 47 -6.58 3.97 9.31
CA HIS A 47 -6.12 3.40 8.05
C HIS A 47 -7.10 3.74 6.92
N ALA A 48 -6.60 4.31 5.83
CA ALA A 48 -7.40 4.63 4.65
C ALA A 48 -7.36 3.50 3.63
N VAL A 49 -8.49 3.23 2.99
CA VAL A 49 -8.62 2.21 1.95
C VAL A 49 -9.44 2.76 0.79
N ILE A 50 -8.90 2.72 -0.42
CA ILE A 50 -9.67 2.98 -1.64
C ILE A 50 -10.60 1.80 -1.91
N THR A 51 -11.89 2.09 -2.09
CA THR A 51 -12.93 1.10 -2.35
C THR A 51 -13.42 1.12 -3.79
N SER A 52 -13.29 2.27 -4.47
CA SER A 52 -13.64 2.46 -5.88
C SER A 52 -12.81 3.58 -6.50
N LYS A 53 -12.50 3.44 -7.79
CA LYS A 53 -11.79 4.40 -8.61
C LYS A 53 -12.37 4.42 -10.01
N GLU A 54 -12.62 5.61 -10.55
CA GLU A 54 -13.15 5.78 -11.91
C GLU A 54 -12.48 6.98 -12.58
N CYS A 55 -11.94 6.76 -13.78
CA CYS A 55 -11.45 7.86 -14.60
C CYS A 55 -12.63 8.55 -15.30
N ALA A 56 -12.64 9.88 -15.29
CA ALA A 56 -13.63 10.70 -15.96
C ALA A 56 -12.94 11.77 -16.81
N ALA A 57 -13.74 12.54 -17.55
CA ALA A 57 -13.22 13.65 -18.35
C ALA A 57 -12.62 14.74 -17.44
N ASN A 58 -11.29 14.91 -17.52
CA ASN A 58 -10.50 15.84 -16.72
C ASN A 58 -10.49 15.59 -15.19
N SER A 59 -10.92 14.42 -14.73
CA SER A 59 -10.91 14.09 -13.30
C SER A 59 -10.83 12.59 -13.02
N VAL A 60 -10.52 12.26 -11.78
CA VAL A 60 -10.62 10.90 -11.23
C VAL A 60 -11.57 10.94 -10.04
N LEU A 61 -12.64 10.14 -10.10
CA LEU A 61 -13.58 9.95 -9.01
C LEU A 61 -13.08 8.82 -8.12
N THR A 62 -12.99 9.09 -6.82
CA THR A 62 -12.48 8.12 -5.85
C THR A 62 -13.43 7.99 -4.66
N GLU A 63 -13.69 6.75 -4.24
CA GLU A 63 -14.40 6.47 -3.00
C GLU A 63 -13.55 5.57 -2.11
N GLY A 64 -13.55 5.86 -0.82
CA GLY A 64 -12.78 5.10 0.15
C GLY A 64 -13.45 5.03 1.51
N LYS A 65 -12.86 4.23 2.39
CA LYS A 65 -13.24 4.15 3.80
C LYS A 65 -12.02 4.40 4.69
N ILE A 66 -12.27 4.96 5.86
CA ILE A 66 -11.27 5.14 6.90
C ILE A 66 -11.70 4.31 8.11
N ASN A 67 -10.85 3.36 8.48
CA ASN A 67 -11.03 2.52 9.65
C ASN A 67 -10.31 3.17 10.83
N LEU A 68 -11.06 3.50 11.89
CA LEU A 68 -10.54 4.10 13.12
C LEU A 68 -10.54 3.09 14.26
N ASN A 69 -9.46 3.09 15.04
CA ASN A 69 -9.40 2.44 16.34
C ASN A 69 -8.89 3.44 17.39
N ILE A 70 -9.77 3.83 18.30
CA ILE A 70 -9.46 4.77 19.39
C ILE A 70 -9.26 3.98 20.66
N LEU A 71 -8.06 3.99 21.21
CA LEU A 71 -7.74 3.43 22.53
C LEU A 71 -7.88 4.52 23.60
N TYR A 72 -8.54 4.22 24.71
CA TYR A 72 -8.76 5.16 25.80
C TYR A 72 -8.90 4.45 27.15
N ILE A 73 -8.68 5.18 28.24
CA ILE A 73 -9.01 4.77 29.60
C ILE A 73 -10.42 5.30 29.92
N GLY A 74 -11.29 4.41 30.37
CA GLY A 74 -12.63 4.79 30.83
C GLY A 74 -12.63 5.29 32.28
N GLU A 75 -13.72 5.91 32.74
CA GLU A 75 -13.89 6.31 34.15
C GLU A 75 -13.83 5.14 35.15
N ASN A 76 -13.94 3.90 34.66
CA ASN A 76 -13.69 2.67 35.42
C ASN A 76 -12.19 2.33 35.55
N ASN A 77 -11.29 3.20 35.10
CA ASN A 77 -9.84 3.02 35.02
C ASN A 77 -9.37 1.81 34.20
N LYS A 78 -10.22 1.28 33.32
CA LYS A 78 -9.86 0.17 32.41
C LYS A 78 -9.61 0.68 31.00
N MET A 79 -8.71 0.01 30.30
CA MET A 79 -8.47 0.27 28.89
C MET A 79 -9.64 -0.22 28.05
N ASN A 80 -10.06 0.60 27.10
CA ASN A 80 -11.15 0.36 26.19
C ASN A 80 -10.78 0.83 24.79
N ASN A 81 -11.58 0.39 23.82
CA ASN A 81 -11.49 0.85 22.45
C ASN A 81 -12.84 1.30 21.91
N ILE A 82 -12.79 2.18 20.90
CA ILE A 82 -13.90 2.48 19.99
C ILE A 82 -13.41 2.19 18.59
N ARG A 83 -14.10 1.28 17.88
CA ARG A 83 -13.91 1.08 16.45
C ARG A 83 -14.98 1.84 15.69
N HIS A 84 -14.58 2.60 14.69
CA HIS A 84 -15.50 3.34 13.84
C HIS A 84 -15.02 3.30 12.39
N VAL A 85 -15.95 3.24 11.45
CA VAL A 85 -15.65 3.28 10.02
C VAL A 85 -16.53 4.34 9.40
N TYR A 86 -15.93 5.19 8.59
CA TYR A 86 -16.66 6.18 7.79
C TYR A 86 -16.09 6.25 6.38
N ASN A 87 -16.95 6.65 5.45
CA ASN A 87 -16.61 6.69 4.03
C ASN A 87 -16.27 8.12 3.61
N PHE A 88 -15.37 8.25 2.64
CA PHE A 88 -15.10 9.51 1.97
C PHE A 88 -15.27 9.34 0.47
N LYS A 89 -15.55 10.47 -0.21
CA LYS A 89 -15.57 10.57 -1.65
C LYS A 89 -14.79 11.80 -2.04
N ASP A 90 -13.99 11.69 -3.08
CA ASP A 90 -13.19 12.80 -3.58
C ASP A 90 -13.11 12.79 -5.09
N THR A 91 -12.79 13.95 -5.67
CA THR A 91 -12.62 14.12 -7.11
C THR A 91 -11.30 14.83 -7.37
N LEU A 92 -10.32 14.08 -7.86
CA LEU A 92 -9.01 14.61 -8.20
C LEU A 92 -9.09 15.28 -9.57
N ALA A 93 -8.60 16.52 -9.66
CA ALA A 93 -8.47 17.20 -10.95
C ALA A 93 -7.27 16.61 -11.72
N ALA A 94 -7.52 16.16 -12.95
CA ALA A 94 -6.52 15.53 -13.79
C ALA A 94 -6.75 15.96 -15.24
N GLU A 95 -6.12 17.02 -15.70
CA GLU A 95 -6.38 17.56 -17.05
C GLU A 95 -6.04 16.54 -18.15
N SER A 96 -6.84 16.54 -19.23
CA SER A 96 -6.67 15.65 -20.39
C SER A 96 -6.94 14.17 -20.12
N THR A 97 -7.54 13.80 -18.98
CA THR A 97 -8.00 12.43 -18.76
C THR A 97 -9.30 12.14 -19.47
N THR A 98 -9.46 10.87 -19.88
CA THR A 98 -10.68 10.34 -20.49
C THR A 98 -11.09 9.03 -19.81
N PRO A 99 -12.38 8.62 -19.88
CA PRO A 99 -12.88 7.45 -19.15
C PRO A 99 -12.22 6.10 -19.49
N ASP A 100 -11.57 6.00 -20.64
CA ASP A 100 -10.84 4.82 -21.10
C ASP A 100 -9.40 4.73 -20.55
N MET A 101 -8.93 5.77 -19.85
CA MET A 101 -7.61 5.74 -19.22
C MET A 101 -7.64 4.91 -17.93
N ASN A 102 -6.51 4.30 -17.62
CA ASN A 102 -6.37 3.48 -16.42
C ASN A 102 -5.85 4.31 -15.26
N VAL A 103 -6.25 3.97 -14.04
CA VAL A 103 -5.86 4.73 -12.84
C VAL A 103 -5.26 3.78 -11.79
N GLY A 104 -4.04 4.07 -11.38
CA GLY A 104 -3.45 3.60 -10.12
C GLY A 104 -3.68 4.66 -9.04
N LEU A 105 -4.05 4.23 -7.82
CA LEU A 105 -4.23 5.11 -6.67
C LEU A 105 -3.49 4.54 -5.46
N GLU A 106 -2.86 5.43 -4.71
CA GLU A 106 -2.38 5.17 -3.37
C GLU A 106 -3.05 6.15 -2.40
N CYS A 107 -3.36 5.70 -1.18
CA CYS A 107 -3.93 6.55 -0.16
C CYS A 107 -3.33 6.27 1.21
N ASP A 108 -3.12 7.32 1.99
CA ASP A 108 -2.65 7.22 3.38
C ASP A 108 -3.24 8.34 4.25
N ILE A 109 -3.29 8.13 5.56
CA ILE A 109 -3.67 9.16 6.53
C ILE A 109 -2.43 9.99 6.86
N GLU A 110 -2.37 11.20 6.30
CA GLU A 110 -1.28 12.16 6.52
C GLU A 110 -1.34 12.75 7.94
N ASN A 111 -2.53 13.07 8.43
CA ASN A 111 -2.70 13.63 9.77
C ASN A 111 -4.01 13.18 10.41
N ILE A 112 -3.98 13.01 11.73
CA ILE A 112 -5.16 12.76 12.56
C ILE A 112 -5.08 13.59 13.84
N GLU A 113 -6.14 14.36 14.09
CA GLU A 113 -6.32 15.17 15.29
C GLU A 113 -7.62 14.77 15.97
N TYR A 114 -7.67 14.91 17.29
CA TYR A 114 -8.89 14.67 18.06
C TYR A 114 -9.11 15.72 19.14
N GLU A 115 -10.38 15.95 19.46
CA GLU A 115 -10.81 16.82 20.55
C GLU A 115 -11.93 16.12 21.33
N VAL A 116 -11.75 15.93 22.64
CA VAL A 116 -12.80 15.37 23.51
C VAL A 116 -13.79 16.47 23.85
N ILE A 117 -15.00 16.39 23.30
CA ILE A 117 -16.07 17.39 23.52
C ILE A 117 -16.70 17.19 24.89
N ASN A 118 -16.96 15.94 25.28
CA ASN A 118 -17.38 15.52 26.61
C ASN A 118 -17.02 14.05 26.84
N SER A 119 -17.39 13.49 28.00
CA SER A 119 -17.08 12.11 28.37
C SER A 119 -17.63 11.04 27.42
N ARG A 120 -18.60 11.36 26.55
CA ARG A 120 -19.20 10.43 25.58
C ARG A 120 -19.11 10.87 24.11
N LYS A 121 -18.43 11.98 23.82
CA LYS A 121 -18.33 12.55 22.47
C LYS A 121 -16.95 13.12 22.20
N MET A 122 -16.35 12.77 21.07
CA MET A 122 -15.13 13.38 20.55
C MET A 122 -15.27 13.78 19.09
N SER A 123 -14.61 14.85 18.69
CA SER A 123 -14.41 15.21 17.28
C SER A 123 -13.08 14.62 16.81
N ILE A 124 -13.06 14.02 15.62
CA ILE A 124 -11.85 13.56 14.95
C ILE A 124 -11.74 14.27 13.61
N ARG A 125 -10.55 14.83 13.35
CA ARG A 125 -10.20 15.43 12.07
C ARG A 125 -9.13 14.59 11.40
N THR A 126 -9.31 14.28 10.12
CA THR A 126 -8.32 13.56 9.32
C THR A 126 -7.97 14.32 8.06
N ILE A 127 -6.72 14.19 7.66
CA ILE A 127 -6.21 14.58 6.34
C ILE A 127 -5.75 13.30 5.66
N THR A 128 -6.39 12.96 4.54
CA THR A 128 -6.03 11.77 3.76
C THR A 128 -5.29 12.24 2.52
N ALA A 129 -4.07 11.76 2.29
CA ALA A 129 -3.34 11.98 1.05
C ALA A 129 -3.79 10.93 0.01
N ILE A 130 -4.06 11.36 -1.21
CA ILE A 130 -4.42 10.49 -2.33
C ILE A 130 -3.55 10.85 -3.53
N ASP A 131 -2.72 9.91 -3.96
CA ASP A 131 -1.84 10.02 -5.12
C ASP A 131 -2.40 9.16 -6.24
N ALA A 132 -2.67 9.79 -7.40
CA ALA A 132 -3.20 9.13 -8.58
C ALA A 132 -2.21 9.17 -9.73
N ARG A 133 -1.99 7.99 -10.32
CA ARG A 133 -1.23 7.82 -11.55
C ARG A 133 -2.17 7.33 -12.64
N ILE A 134 -2.56 8.25 -13.52
CA ILE A 134 -3.43 7.97 -14.66
C ILE A 134 -2.55 7.67 -15.87
N VAL A 135 -2.84 6.56 -16.54
CA VAL A 135 -2.04 6.06 -17.66
C VAL A 135 -2.90 5.77 -18.89
N SER A 136 -2.43 6.26 -20.03
CA SER A 136 -3.00 5.97 -21.35
C SER A 136 -1.97 5.27 -22.23
N PRO A 137 -2.31 4.15 -22.89
CA PRO A 137 -1.39 3.48 -23.81
C PRO A 137 -1.02 4.41 -24.97
N PHE A 138 0.27 4.55 -25.25
CA PHE A 138 0.74 5.27 -26.43
C PHE A 138 1.19 4.28 -27.50
N GLU A 139 0.37 4.14 -28.54
CA GLU A 139 0.63 3.26 -29.68
C GLU A 139 1.21 4.01 -30.87
N ILE A 140 2.19 3.39 -31.53
CA ILE A 140 2.69 3.81 -32.83
C ILE A 140 2.33 2.77 -33.89
N HIS A 141 2.11 3.24 -35.12
CA HIS A 141 2.01 2.36 -36.29
C HIS A 141 3.39 2.23 -36.93
N ALA A 142 4.15 1.23 -36.52
CA ALA A 142 5.49 1.02 -37.02
C ALA A 142 5.48 0.22 -38.33
N LEU A 143 6.30 0.65 -39.27
CA LEU A 143 6.53 -0.06 -40.52
C LEU A 143 7.49 -1.22 -40.26
N THR A 144 6.98 -2.46 -40.29
CA THR A 144 7.75 -3.68 -40.00
C THR A 144 8.17 -4.43 -41.26
N GLY A 145 7.66 -4.03 -42.43
CA GLY A 145 8.07 -4.60 -43.70
C GLY A 145 7.72 -3.72 -44.89
N VAL A 146 8.59 -3.72 -45.89
CA VAL A 146 8.34 -3.11 -47.20
C VAL A 146 8.79 -4.09 -48.27
N SER A 147 8.09 -4.21 -49.39
CA SER A 147 8.49 -5.08 -50.50
C SER A 147 8.27 -4.39 -51.86
N GLY A 148 9.05 -4.82 -52.85
CA GLY A 148 9.05 -4.26 -54.20
C GLY A 148 10.05 -3.12 -54.40
N ALA A 149 10.09 -2.59 -55.63
CA ALA A 149 10.77 -1.34 -55.99
C ALA A 149 12.30 -1.23 -55.74
N GLY A 150 13.04 -2.34 -55.64
CA GLY A 150 14.49 -2.27 -55.38
C GLY A 150 14.82 -1.54 -54.07
N CYS A 151 13.95 -1.68 -53.07
CA CYS A 151 14.10 -0.99 -51.79
C CYS A 151 15.16 -1.67 -50.92
N GLU A 152 16.20 -0.91 -50.57
CA GLU A 152 17.18 -1.23 -49.54
C GLU A 152 16.70 -0.69 -48.19
N LYS A 153 16.91 -1.47 -47.12
CA LYS A 153 16.25 -1.26 -45.82
C LYS A 153 17.23 -1.38 -44.68
N LEU A 154 17.08 -0.54 -43.68
CA LEU A 154 17.76 -0.66 -42.40
C LEU A 154 16.71 -0.87 -41.30
N PHE A 155 16.87 -1.95 -40.55
CA PHE A 155 16.02 -2.29 -39.40
C PHE A 155 16.72 -1.99 -38.09
N LYS A 156 15.93 -1.61 -37.08
CA LYS A 156 16.36 -1.38 -35.71
C LYS A 156 15.55 -2.27 -34.78
N SER A 157 16.25 -2.98 -33.89
CA SER A 157 15.59 -3.78 -32.87
C SER A 157 15.28 -2.93 -31.64
N ILE A 158 14.01 -2.93 -31.23
CA ILE A 158 13.52 -2.28 -30.01
C ILE A 158 12.90 -3.33 -29.08
N LYS A 159 12.80 -3.00 -27.78
CA LYS A 159 12.26 -3.88 -26.74
C LYS A 159 11.23 -3.17 -25.85
N PRO A 160 10.09 -2.70 -26.40
CA PRO A 160 9.04 -2.07 -25.61
C PRO A 160 8.47 -3.02 -24.56
N TYR A 161 8.04 -2.43 -23.45
CA TYR A 161 7.15 -3.08 -22.49
C TYR A 161 5.71 -2.74 -22.83
N HIS A 162 4.83 -3.73 -22.75
CA HIS A 162 3.41 -3.58 -22.97
C HIS A 162 2.65 -4.21 -21.81
N ALA A 163 1.72 -3.47 -21.22
CA ALA A 163 0.78 -3.98 -20.24
C ALA A 163 -0.25 -4.87 -20.94
N VAL A 164 -0.15 -6.19 -20.76
CA VAL A 164 -1.04 -7.20 -21.34
C VAL A 164 -2.40 -7.16 -20.65
N MET A 165 -2.40 -7.01 -19.33
CA MET A 165 -3.62 -6.95 -18.53
C MET A 165 -3.37 -6.06 -17.31
N ARG A 166 -4.43 -5.39 -16.86
CA ARG A 166 -4.52 -4.76 -15.54
C ARG A 166 -5.54 -5.52 -14.71
N LEU A 167 -5.25 -5.76 -13.45
CA LEU A 167 -6.11 -6.53 -12.56
C LEU A 167 -6.48 -5.69 -11.34
N ASP A 168 -7.72 -5.84 -10.92
CA ASP A 168 -8.30 -5.31 -9.69
C ASP A 168 -9.19 -6.44 -9.14
N GLU A 169 -8.70 -7.20 -8.16
CA GLU A 169 -9.33 -8.41 -7.63
C GLU A 169 -9.39 -8.39 -6.09
N ARG A 170 -10.24 -9.23 -5.51
CA ARG A 170 -10.33 -9.39 -4.04
C ARG A 170 -10.02 -10.81 -3.61
N ILE A 171 -9.19 -10.92 -2.57
CA ILE A 171 -8.89 -12.17 -1.86
C ILE A 171 -9.56 -12.10 -0.49
N MET A 172 -10.28 -13.16 -0.13
CA MET A 172 -10.89 -13.31 1.19
C MET A 172 -10.18 -14.43 1.94
N LEU A 173 -9.51 -14.10 3.03
CA LEU A 173 -8.81 -15.06 3.88
C LEU A 173 -9.58 -15.30 5.17
N LYS A 174 -9.61 -16.54 5.64
CA LYS A 174 -10.22 -16.91 6.92
C LYS A 174 -9.32 -17.90 7.67
N GLU A 175 -9.03 -17.62 8.94
CA GLU A 175 -8.13 -18.44 9.75
C GLU A 175 -8.61 -18.56 11.21
N ARG A 176 -8.28 -19.69 11.84
CA ARG A 176 -8.48 -19.91 13.28
C ARG A 176 -7.17 -19.61 14.01
N LEU A 177 -7.15 -18.52 14.78
CA LEU A 177 -5.99 -18.10 15.56
C LEU A 177 -6.18 -18.48 17.02
N GLU A 178 -5.26 -19.27 17.57
CA GLU A 178 -5.30 -19.68 18.97
C GLU A 178 -4.43 -18.78 19.85
N VAL A 179 -4.91 -18.49 21.06
CA VAL A 179 -4.12 -17.75 22.07
C VAL A 179 -2.99 -18.65 22.58
N PRO A 180 -1.72 -18.22 22.50
CA PRO A 180 -0.58 -19.02 22.97
C PRO A 180 -0.74 -19.48 24.43
N ALA A 181 -0.32 -20.71 24.73
CA ALA A 181 -0.55 -21.38 26.03
C ALA A 181 -0.04 -20.60 27.27
N GLY A 182 0.90 -19.66 27.10
CA GLY A 182 1.41 -18.81 28.20
C GLY A 182 0.60 -17.54 28.47
N LYS A 183 -0.45 -17.26 27.71
CA LYS A 183 -1.29 -16.06 27.84
C LYS A 183 -2.68 -16.41 28.40
N PRO A 184 -3.34 -15.49 29.12
CA PRO A 184 -4.71 -15.69 29.62
C PRO A 184 -5.73 -15.74 28.47
N GLY A 185 -6.97 -16.15 28.77
CA GLY A 185 -8.07 -16.06 27.82
C GLY A 185 -8.45 -14.60 27.51
N ILE A 186 -9.25 -14.41 26.47
CA ILE A 186 -9.63 -13.10 25.95
C ILE A 186 -10.90 -12.63 26.67
N ALA A 187 -10.78 -11.61 27.51
CA ALA A 187 -11.93 -10.89 28.04
C ALA A 187 -12.47 -9.88 27.02
N SER A 188 -11.59 -9.12 26.38
CA SER A 188 -11.97 -8.19 25.32
C SER A 188 -10.78 -7.85 24.41
N VAL A 189 -11.06 -7.68 23.12
CA VAL A 189 -10.05 -7.26 22.13
C VAL A 189 -10.03 -5.73 22.02
N LEU A 190 -8.85 -5.16 22.18
CA LEU A 190 -8.58 -3.72 22.12
C LEU A 190 -8.13 -3.29 20.71
N LYS A 191 -7.36 -4.14 20.04
CA LYS A 191 -6.84 -3.89 18.69
C LYS A 191 -6.69 -5.22 17.93
N PHE A 192 -7.04 -5.22 16.65
CA PHE A 192 -6.92 -6.36 15.75
C PHE A 192 -6.62 -5.83 14.35
N ASP A 193 -5.34 -5.81 14.00
CA ASP A 193 -4.84 -5.22 12.76
C ASP A 193 -4.05 -6.26 11.98
N ALA A 194 -3.92 -6.06 10.68
CA ALA A 194 -3.05 -6.89 9.85
C ALA A 194 -2.32 -6.10 8.78
N ASN A 195 -1.16 -6.62 8.39
CA ASN A 195 -0.37 -6.11 7.27
C ASN A 195 0.07 -7.25 6.35
N ILE A 196 0.32 -6.92 5.09
CA ILE A 196 0.94 -7.86 4.14
C ILE A 196 2.44 -7.88 4.41
N GLY A 197 2.95 -9.06 4.75
CA GLY A 197 4.37 -9.34 4.93
C GLY A 197 5.06 -9.69 3.61
N SER A 198 5.79 -10.81 3.60
CA SER A 198 6.50 -11.25 2.39
C SER A 198 5.53 -11.65 1.28
N THR A 199 5.69 -11.06 0.08
CA THR A 199 4.91 -11.40 -1.11
C THR A 199 5.81 -11.87 -2.25
N GLN A 200 5.38 -12.90 -2.96
CA GLN A 200 5.97 -13.38 -4.20
C GLN A 200 4.87 -13.60 -5.24
N VAL A 201 5.01 -12.97 -6.40
CA VAL A 201 4.09 -13.14 -7.52
C VAL A 201 4.80 -13.88 -8.65
N LYS A 202 4.14 -14.89 -9.22
CA LYS A 202 4.62 -15.64 -10.38
C LYS A 202 3.55 -15.69 -11.46
N THR A 203 3.93 -15.34 -12.68
CA THR A 203 3.10 -15.49 -13.87
C THR A 203 3.18 -16.93 -14.38
N ALA A 204 2.06 -17.42 -14.91
CA ALA A 204 1.96 -18.71 -15.58
C ALA A 204 0.92 -18.60 -16.71
N THR A 205 0.78 -19.65 -17.52
CA THR A 205 -0.19 -19.66 -18.62
C THR A 205 -1.61 -19.35 -18.13
N ASN A 206 -2.15 -18.22 -18.57
CA ASN A 206 -3.46 -17.65 -18.26
C ASN A 206 -3.74 -17.40 -16.77
N LYS A 207 -2.72 -17.27 -15.92
CA LYS A 207 -2.92 -17.03 -14.49
C LYS A 207 -1.71 -16.41 -13.82
N ILE A 208 -1.93 -15.86 -12.63
CA ILE A 208 -0.88 -15.50 -11.69
C ILE A 208 -1.06 -16.29 -10.39
N VAL A 209 0.06 -16.62 -9.76
CA VAL A 209 0.11 -17.24 -8.44
C VAL A 209 0.74 -16.25 -7.48
N ILE A 210 -0.03 -15.84 -6.48
CA ILE A 210 0.39 -14.93 -5.44
C ILE A 210 0.62 -15.75 -4.18
N LYS A 211 1.83 -15.68 -3.62
CA LYS A 211 2.16 -16.22 -2.31
C LYS A 211 2.43 -15.07 -1.38
N GLY A 212 1.77 -15.05 -0.24
CA GLY A 212 1.93 -13.99 0.74
C GLY A 212 1.91 -14.51 2.17
N THR A 213 2.27 -13.64 3.11
CA THR A 213 2.00 -13.84 4.54
C THR A 213 1.22 -12.63 5.03
N LEU A 214 0.08 -12.85 5.67
CA LEU A 214 -0.64 -11.82 6.40
C LEU A 214 -0.19 -11.88 7.87
N ASN A 215 0.45 -10.81 8.37
CA ASN A 215 0.83 -10.73 9.77
C ASN A 215 -0.28 -10.03 10.54
N ILE A 216 -0.81 -10.70 11.57
CA ILE A 216 -1.94 -10.24 12.36
C ILE A 216 -1.45 -9.91 13.75
N VAL A 217 -1.77 -8.72 14.24
CA VAL A 217 -1.41 -8.23 15.57
C VAL A 217 -2.68 -8.06 16.41
N THR A 218 -2.68 -8.65 17.60
CA THR A 218 -3.80 -8.55 18.55
C THR A 218 -3.35 -7.96 19.88
N LEU A 219 -4.02 -6.89 20.30
CA LEU A 219 -3.96 -6.36 21.66
C LEU A 219 -5.28 -6.68 22.37
N PHE A 220 -5.22 -7.31 23.54
CA PHE A 220 -6.42 -7.73 24.28
C PHE A 220 -6.23 -7.65 25.80
N VAL A 221 -7.35 -7.67 26.52
CA VAL A 221 -7.40 -7.76 27.99
C VAL A 221 -7.60 -9.23 28.37
N GLY A 222 -6.79 -9.70 29.32
CA GLY A 222 -6.92 -11.05 29.87
C GLY A 222 -8.17 -11.25 30.74
N ASP A 223 -8.69 -12.46 30.79
CA ASP A 223 -9.81 -12.86 31.66
C ASP A 223 -9.45 -13.05 33.14
N MET A 224 -8.17 -13.32 33.44
CA MET A 224 -7.70 -13.49 34.82
C MET A 224 -7.42 -12.16 35.55
N ASP A 225 -7.03 -11.12 34.81
CA ASP A 225 -6.76 -9.77 35.33
C ASP A 225 -7.20 -8.74 34.29
N GLU A 226 -8.27 -8.02 34.59
CA GLU A 226 -8.89 -7.03 33.70
C GLU A 226 -7.99 -5.81 33.43
N ASN A 227 -6.87 -5.66 34.13
CA ASN A 227 -5.86 -4.64 33.88
C ASN A 227 -4.64 -5.18 33.12
N ALA A 228 -4.53 -6.50 32.93
CA ALA A 228 -3.41 -7.12 32.23
C ALA A 228 -3.63 -7.10 30.72
N ILE A 229 -3.03 -6.11 30.06
CA ILE A 229 -2.98 -6.04 28.60
C ILE A 229 -2.00 -7.08 28.07
N GLN A 230 -2.46 -7.82 27.07
CA GLN A 230 -1.73 -8.86 26.39
C GLN A 230 -1.55 -8.51 24.91
N PHE A 231 -0.40 -8.88 24.38
CA PHE A 231 -0.03 -8.68 22.98
C PHE A 231 0.35 -10.02 22.36
N MET A 232 -0.20 -10.34 21.19
CA MET A 232 0.18 -11.52 20.41
C MET A 232 0.21 -11.23 18.91
N GLU A 233 1.00 -12.03 18.21
CA GLU A 233 1.18 -11.96 16.77
C GLU A 233 0.95 -13.35 16.16
N HIS A 234 0.33 -13.37 14.99
CA HIS A 234 0.14 -14.57 14.19
C HIS A 234 0.57 -14.28 12.75
N GLU A 235 1.17 -15.28 12.11
CA GLU A 235 1.45 -15.25 10.67
C GLU A 235 0.49 -16.19 9.96
N MET A 236 -0.24 -15.68 8.97
CA MET A 236 -1.14 -16.44 8.11
C MET A 236 -0.57 -16.50 6.68
N PRO A 237 0.20 -17.54 6.32
CA PRO A 237 0.66 -17.72 4.95
C PRO A 237 -0.51 -18.09 4.03
N PHE A 238 -0.58 -17.47 2.86
CA PHE A 238 -1.61 -17.74 1.86
C PHE A 238 -1.01 -17.97 0.46
N THR A 239 -1.77 -18.66 -0.39
CA THR A 239 -1.44 -18.83 -1.80
C THR A 239 -2.72 -18.74 -2.61
N GLU A 240 -2.81 -17.72 -3.46
CA GLU A 240 -3.96 -17.47 -4.31
C GLU A 240 -3.58 -17.58 -5.78
N VAL A 241 -4.55 -18.04 -6.57
CA VAL A 241 -4.42 -18.17 -8.02
C VAL A 241 -5.50 -17.32 -8.65
N ILE A 242 -5.08 -16.32 -9.42
CA ILE A 242 -5.99 -15.41 -10.13
C ILE A 242 -5.88 -15.74 -11.62
N ASP A 243 -7.01 -16.00 -12.25
CA ASP A 243 -7.07 -16.21 -13.70
C ASP A 243 -6.84 -14.88 -14.41
N VAL A 244 -5.86 -14.87 -15.33
CA VAL A 244 -5.47 -13.68 -16.08
C VAL A 244 -5.24 -14.09 -17.53
N ASP A 245 -6.26 -13.90 -18.36
CA ASP A 245 -6.22 -14.29 -19.76
C ASP A 245 -5.05 -13.63 -20.50
N GLY A 246 -4.28 -14.46 -21.20
CA GLY A 246 -3.13 -13.99 -21.98
C GLY A 246 -1.83 -13.86 -21.18
N ALA A 247 -1.82 -14.08 -19.86
CA ALA A 247 -0.60 -14.17 -19.07
C ALA A 247 0.24 -15.41 -19.42
N ASP A 248 1.57 -15.31 -19.33
CA ASP A 248 2.50 -16.42 -19.53
C ASP A 248 3.74 -16.29 -18.62
N GLU A 249 4.53 -17.37 -18.52
CA GLU A 249 5.70 -17.47 -17.63
C GLU A 249 6.85 -16.50 -17.95
N GLN A 250 6.83 -15.86 -19.12
CA GLN A 250 7.86 -14.88 -19.54
C GLN A 250 7.46 -13.44 -19.22
N MET A 251 6.24 -13.22 -18.71
CA MET A 251 5.76 -11.90 -18.31
C MET A 251 6.21 -11.53 -16.91
N ALA A 252 6.42 -10.24 -16.70
CA ALA A 252 6.54 -9.65 -15.38
C ALA A 252 5.16 -9.33 -14.81
N ALA A 253 5.03 -9.36 -13.49
CA ALA A 253 3.82 -8.94 -12.79
C ALA A 253 4.21 -7.85 -11.78
N ASP A 254 3.56 -6.70 -11.90
CA ASP A 254 3.72 -5.54 -11.03
C ASP A 254 2.41 -5.40 -10.25
N ILE A 255 2.35 -6.04 -9.08
CA ILE A 255 1.11 -6.31 -8.32
C ILE A 255 1.29 -5.87 -6.87
N ASP A 256 0.30 -5.12 -6.40
CA ASP A 256 0.16 -4.66 -5.03
C ASP A 256 -0.97 -5.37 -4.30
N LEU A 257 -0.77 -5.59 -3.00
CA LEU A 257 -1.77 -6.15 -2.09
C LEU A 257 -2.01 -5.16 -0.94
N THR A 258 -3.27 -4.83 -0.71
CA THR A 258 -3.70 -3.91 0.36
C THR A 258 -4.75 -4.58 1.23
N VAL A 259 -4.54 -4.62 2.55
CA VAL A 259 -5.56 -5.08 3.49
C VAL A 259 -6.68 -4.04 3.56
N CYS A 260 -7.84 -4.37 2.99
CA CYS A 260 -9.00 -3.49 2.97
C CYS A 260 -9.77 -3.52 4.29
N ASP A 261 -9.85 -4.70 4.90
CA ASP A 261 -10.52 -4.90 6.17
C ASP A 261 -9.98 -6.14 6.87
N ILE A 262 -10.08 -6.13 8.18
CA ILE A 262 -9.87 -7.33 8.99
C ILE A 262 -10.87 -7.34 10.15
N THR A 263 -11.58 -8.45 10.26
CA THR A 263 -12.59 -8.67 11.30
C THR A 263 -12.27 -9.93 12.08
N TYR A 264 -12.88 -10.05 13.25
CA TYR A 264 -12.68 -11.20 14.13
C TYR A 264 -13.97 -11.59 14.84
N GLN A 265 -14.07 -12.87 15.19
CA GLN A 265 -15.02 -13.41 16.16
C GLN A 265 -14.26 -14.22 17.21
N THR A 266 -14.63 -14.08 18.48
CA THR A 266 -14.04 -14.88 19.56
C THR A 266 -14.82 -16.16 19.78
N GLU A 267 -14.13 -17.27 19.99
CA GLU A 267 -14.70 -18.58 20.33
C GLU A 267 -14.02 -19.17 21.58
N ASP A 268 -14.74 -20.04 22.28
CA ASP A 268 -14.20 -20.87 23.33
C ASP A 268 -13.36 -22.01 22.73
N ASP A 269 -12.30 -22.40 23.43
CA ASP A 269 -11.52 -23.59 23.10
C ASP A 269 -12.17 -24.88 23.63
N ASP A 270 -11.46 -26.01 23.51
CA ASP A 270 -11.96 -27.32 23.93
C ASP A 270 -12.21 -27.42 25.45
N ASP A 271 -11.58 -26.53 26.25
CA ASP A 271 -11.72 -26.45 27.71
C ASP A 271 -12.82 -25.47 28.14
N GLY A 272 -13.40 -24.72 27.20
CA GLY A 272 -14.47 -23.74 27.44
C GLY A 272 -13.97 -22.34 27.76
N ASP A 273 -12.68 -22.06 27.57
CA ASP A 273 -12.09 -20.74 27.77
C ASP A 273 -12.05 -19.97 26.44
N CYS A 274 -12.41 -18.68 26.46
CA CYS A 274 -12.40 -17.81 25.26
C CYS A 274 -10.95 -17.58 24.77
N ARG A 275 -10.44 -18.47 23.92
CA ARG A 275 -9.02 -18.55 23.54
C ARG A 275 -8.79 -18.68 22.03
N VAL A 276 -9.83 -18.45 21.24
CA VAL A 276 -9.78 -18.57 19.78
C VAL A 276 -10.31 -17.30 19.13
N LEU A 277 -9.63 -16.84 18.09
CA LEU A 277 -10.08 -15.77 17.20
C LEU A 277 -10.25 -16.33 15.80
N ILE A 278 -11.46 -16.24 15.26
CA ILE A 278 -11.73 -16.50 13.84
C ILE A 278 -11.50 -15.19 13.09
N ALA A 279 -10.36 -15.10 12.40
CA ALA A 279 -9.96 -13.94 11.63
C ALA A 279 -10.54 -14.01 10.21
N GLU A 280 -11.08 -12.91 9.71
CA GLU A 280 -11.52 -12.77 8.30
C GLU A 280 -10.91 -11.48 7.73
N ALA A 281 -10.10 -11.61 6.68
CA ALA A 281 -9.41 -10.50 6.03
C ALA A 281 -9.83 -10.34 4.56
N ASP A 282 -10.16 -9.10 4.17
CA ASP A 282 -10.42 -8.69 2.79
C ASP A 282 -9.15 -8.01 2.26
N ILE A 283 -8.52 -8.60 1.25
CA ILE A 283 -7.30 -8.09 0.62
C ILE A 283 -7.64 -7.70 -0.82
N PHE A 284 -7.33 -6.46 -1.19
CA PHE A 284 -7.44 -6.00 -2.56
C PHE A 284 -6.11 -6.16 -3.28
N VAL A 285 -6.19 -6.75 -4.47
CA VAL A 285 -5.05 -7.01 -5.34
C VAL A 285 -5.19 -6.09 -6.55
N SER A 286 -4.24 -5.21 -6.77
CA SER A 286 -4.24 -4.33 -7.94
C SER A 286 -2.90 -4.33 -8.64
N GLY A 287 -2.89 -4.27 -9.97
CA GLY A 287 -1.64 -4.11 -10.70
C GLY A 287 -1.74 -4.43 -12.17
N LYS A 288 -0.60 -4.77 -12.78
CA LYS A 288 -0.50 -5.09 -14.20
C LYS A 288 0.44 -6.23 -14.52
N ILE A 289 0.11 -6.95 -15.58
CA ILE A 289 0.98 -7.96 -16.19
C ILE A 289 1.63 -7.35 -17.42
N ILE A 290 2.96 -7.43 -17.50
CA ILE A 290 3.78 -6.74 -18.47
C ILE A 290 4.55 -7.76 -19.29
N ARG A 291 4.44 -7.66 -20.61
CA ARG A 291 5.27 -8.42 -21.55
C ARG A 291 6.30 -7.49 -22.17
N GLN A 292 7.56 -7.93 -22.19
CA GLN A 292 8.56 -7.29 -23.03
C GLN A 292 8.58 -7.97 -24.40
N GLN A 293 8.34 -7.21 -25.46
CA GLN A 293 8.34 -7.73 -26.82
C GLN A 293 9.55 -7.21 -27.58
N GLN A 294 10.31 -8.09 -28.24
CA GLN A 294 11.36 -7.67 -29.16
C GLN A 294 10.78 -7.50 -30.56
N LEU A 295 10.98 -6.31 -31.14
CA LEU A 295 10.43 -5.93 -32.45
C LEU A 295 11.54 -5.35 -33.33
N GLU A 296 11.45 -5.61 -34.63
CA GLU A 296 12.29 -4.96 -35.64
C GLU A 296 11.44 -3.94 -36.40
N ILE A 297 11.81 -2.66 -36.28
CA ILE A 297 11.15 -1.55 -36.96
C ILE A 297 12.05 -1.02 -38.08
N LEU A 298 11.46 -0.54 -39.17
CA LEU A 298 12.21 0.09 -40.24
C LEU A 298 12.72 1.47 -39.79
N GLU A 299 14.04 1.61 -39.66
CA GLU A 299 14.70 2.86 -39.31
C GLU A 299 15.01 3.70 -40.55
N ASP A 300 15.36 3.03 -41.66
CA ASP A 300 15.61 3.71 -42.93
C ASP A 300 15.24 2.88 -44.15
N ILE A 301 14.93 3.58 -45.24
CA ILE A 301 14.64 2.98 -46.53
C ILE A 301 15.03 3.92 -47.67
N TYR A 302 15.67 3.35 -48.69
CA TYR A 302 15.89 4.03 -49.97
C TYR A 302 15.67 3.04 -51.11
N SER A 303 15.43 3.55 -52.32
CA SER A 303 15.26 2.72 -53.52
C SER A 303 16.37 3.02 -54.52
N THR A 304 16.89 1.98 -55.16
CA THR A 304 17.81 2.11 -56.30
C THR A 304 17.09 2.38 -57.61
N ASP A 305 15.80 2.07 -57.67
CA ASP A 305 15.02 2.03 -58.91
C ASP A 305 14.04 3.21 -59.03
N LEU A 306 13.73 3.88 -57.92
CA LEU A 306 12.73 4.94 -57.82
C LEU A 306 13.18 6.06 -56.85
N ASN A 307 12.71 7.28 -57.10
CA ASN A 307 12.80 8.37 -56.13
C ASN A 307 11.74 8.18 -55.04
N LEU A 308 12.17 7.71 -53.86
CA LEU A 308 11.30 7.52 -52.70
C LEU A 308 11.26 8.79 -51.84
N CYS A 309 10.07 9.20 -51.41
CA CYS A 309 9.90 10.25 -50.41
C CYS A 309 9.54 9.59 -49.07
N VAL A 310 10.41 9.74 -48.07
CA VAL A 310 10.25 9.12 -46.75
C VAL A 310 9.92 10.19 -45.73
N ALA A 311 8.81 10.02 -45.02
CA ALA A 311 8.53 10.74 -43.79
C ALA A 311 8.93 9.85 -42.60
N LYS A 312 9.65 10.41 -41.63
CA LYS A 312 10.04 9.73 -40.40
C LYS A 312 9.42 10.45 -39.21
N ASP A 313 9.01 9.69 -38.21
CA ASP A 313 8.57 10.20 -36.92
C ASP A 313 9.45 9.62 -35.81
N THR A 314 9.55 10.32 -34.68
CA THR A 314 10.35 9.92 -33.53
C THR A 314 9.45 9.78 -32.31
N ALA A 315 9.57 8.66 -31.61
CA ALA A 315 8.83 8.44 -30.37
C ALA A 315 9.76 7.97 -29.25
N MET A 316 9.41 8.32 -28.01
CA MET A 316 10.11 7.86 -26.81
C MET A 316 9.56 6.52 -26.37
N LEU A 317 10.42 5.66 -25.85
CA LEU A 317 10.08 4.31 -25.43
C LEU A 317 10.37 4.16 -23.94
N ASP A 318 9.38 3.72 -23.18
CA ASP A 318 9.55 3.48 -21.75
C ASP A 318 10.37 2.21 -21.52
N LYS A 319 11.32 2.30 -20.59
CA LYS A 319 12.13 1.17 -20.15
C LYS A 319 12.14 1.13 -18.63
N ILE A 320 11.83 -0.03 -18.07
CA ILE A 320 12.13 -0.30 -16.66
C ILE A 320 13.65 -0.37 -16.52
N ALA A 321 14.23 0.65 -15.91
CA ALA A 321 15.67 0.74 -15.68
C ALA A 321 16.11 -0.19 -14.54
N PHE A 322 15.29 -0.26 -13.49
CA PHE A 322 15.62 -0.91 -12.23
C PHE A 322 14.34 -1.25 -11.45
N ASP A 323 14.30 -2.45 -10.85
CA ASP A 323 13.25 -2.92 -9.94
C ASP A 323 13.93 -3.78 -8.86
N THR A 324 13.67 -3.48 -7.59
CA THR A 324 14.30 -4.19 -6.47
C THR A 324 13.49 -4.09 -5.19
N LYS A 325 13.67 -5.09 -4.32
CA LYS A 325 13.25 -5.05 -2.92
C LYS A 325 14.49 -5.02 -2.03
N THR A 326 14.53 -4.08 -1.09
CA THR A 326 15.62 -3.97 -0.10
C THR A 326 15.07 -3.86 1.31
N GLN A 327 15.93 -4.08 2.31
CA GLN A 327 15.61 -3.92 3.72
C GLN A 327 16.59 -2.93 4.35
N LEU A 328 16.09 -2.08 5.24
CA LEU A 328 16.87 -1.13 6.03
C LEU A 328 16.59 -1.36 7.52
N THR A 329 17.65 -1.51 8.32
CA THR A 329 17.53 -1.52 9.78
C THR A 329 17.81 -0.12 10.30
N VAL A 330 16.82 0.50 10.94
CA VAL A 330 16.95 1.79 11.62
C VAL A 330 17.06 1.54 13.11
N ASN A 331 18.12 2.05 13.74
CA ASN A 331 18.31 2.00 15.18
C ASN A 331 18.18 3.42 15.73
N ASP A 332 17.32 3.62 16.74
CA ASP A 332 17.12 4.92 17.37
C ASP A 332 16.80 4.76 18.87
N ILE A 333 16.91 5.86 19.63
CA ILE A 333 16.65 5.92 21.07
C ILE A 333 15.52 6.90 21.35
N ALA A 334 14.36 6.38 21.74
CA ALA A 334 13.25 7.16 22.24
C ALA A 334 13.50 7.56 23.71
N SER A 335 13.74 8.85 23.97
CA SER A 335 13.90 9.38 25.33
C SER A 335 12.58 9.93 25.82
N ILE A 336 12.02 9.34 26.89
CA ILE A 336 10.77 9.81 27.49
C ILE A 336 11.00 11.17 28.19
N PRO A 337 10.22 12.21 27.85
CA PRO A 337 10.27 13.50 28.53
C PRO A 337 10.00 13.39 30.03
N ALA A 338 10.62 14.26 30.84
CA ALA A 338 10.52 14.24 32.30
C ALA A 338 9.14 14.61 32.87
N ASP A 339 8.24 15.14 32.04
CA ASP A 339 6.85 15.43 32.37
C ASP A 339 5.92 14.22 32.15
N LEU A 340 6.43 13.12 31.59
CA LEU A 340 5.72 11.85 31.50
C LEU A 340 6.20 10.87 32.59
N PRO A 341 5.29 10.02 33.13
CA PRO A 341 5.63 8.97 34.09
C PRO A 341 6.66 7.95 33.58
N GLU A 342 7.35 7.28 34.50
CA GLU A 342 8.41 6.33 34.14
C GLU A 342 7.83 5.04 33.53
N ILE A 343 8.56 4.44 32.58
CA ILE A 343 8.15 3.17 31.96
C ILE A 343 8.39 2.02 32.94
N ILE A 344 7.33 1.30 33.30
CA ILE A 344 7.41 0.00 33.98
C ILE A 344 7.48 -1.14 32.96
N GLN A 345 6.62 -1.11 31.94
CA GLN A 345 6.51 -2.16 30.93
C GLN A 345 5.99 -1.59 29.61
N VAL A 346 6.56 -2.01 28.48
CA VAL A 346 6.02 -1.68 27.15
C VAL A 346 5.00 -2.75 26.74
N TYR A 347 3.80 -2.32 26.35
CA TYR A 347 2.75 -3.22 25.86
C TYR A 347 2.78 -3.38 24.34
N ASN A 348 3.04 -2.30 23.61
CA ASN A 348 3.04 -2.32 22.15
C ASN A 348 3.89 -1.18 21.60
N ILE A 349 4.53 -1.41 20.44
CA ILE A 349 5.22 -0.39 19.67
C ILE A 349 4.71 -0.46 18.22
N ILE A 350 4.25 0.67 17.70
CA ILE A 350 3.78 0.79 16.32
C ILE A 350 4.68 1.79 15.61
N ALA A 351 5.39 1.33 14.58
CA ALA A 351 6.19 2.19 13.70
C ALA A 351 5.45 2.40 12.37
N LYS A 352 5.26 3.66 11.98
CA LYS A 352 4.61 4.07 10.74
C LYS A 352 5.61 4.90 9.91
N PRO A 353 6.17 4.33 8.84
CA PRO A 353 7.11 5.03 7.98
C PRO A 353 6.37 5.85 6.92
N TYR A 354 6.85 7.04 6.64
CA TYR A 354 6.33 7.95 5.62
C TYR A 354 7.44 8.36 4.67
N LEU A 355 7.17 8.29 3.37
CA LEU A 355 8.11 8.75 2.36
C LEU A 355 8.06 10.27 2.30
N THR A 356 9.21 10.93 2.46
CA THR A 356 9.31 12.39 2.27
C THR A 356 9.81 12.73 0.88
N THR A 357 10.75 11.95 0.33
CA THR A 357 11.31 12.17 -1.01
C THR A 357 11.91 10.87 -1.56
N ALA A 358 11.70 10.62 -2.86
CA ALA A 358 12.43 9.63 -3.64
C ALA A 358 12.95 10.29 -4.93
N ARG A 359 14.26 10.16 -5.19
CA ARG A 359 14.89 10.76 -6.38
C ARG A 359 16.01 9.89 -6.94
N VAL A 360 16.26 10.02 -8.24
CA VAL A 360 17.42 9.40 -8.90
C VAL A 360 18.50 10.45 -9.09
N GLU A 361 19.68 10.23 -8.50
CA GLU A 361 20.81 11.14 -8.60
C GLU A 361 22.12 10.35 -8.67
N GLY A 362 22.90 10.59 -9.74
CA GLY A 362 24.25 10.01 -9.87
C GLY A 362 24.27 8.48 -9.96
N GLY A 363 23.23 7.88 -10.59
CA GLY A 363 23.08 6.43 -10.70
C GLY A 363 22.66 5.75 -9.39
N LYS A 364 22.05 6.49 -8.47
CA LYS A 364 21.47 5.97 -7.22
C LYS A 364 20.05 6.47 -7.04
N VAL A 365 19.20 5.62 -6.49
CA VAL A 365 17.93 6.02 -5.91
C VAL A 365 18.20 6.43 -4.46
N ILE A 366 17.83 7.66 -4.11
CA ILE A 366 17.91 8.21 -2.76
C ILE A 366 16.49 8.30 -2.21
N ILE A 367 16.25 7.58 -1.12
CA ILE A 367 14.95 7.47 -0.45
C ILE A 367 15.11 8.10 0.93
N GLU A 368 14.28 9.09 1.25
CA GLU A 368 14.27 9.81 2.52
C GLU A 368 12.87 9.75 3.12
N GLY A 369 12.78 9.53 4.42
CA GLY A 369 11.50 9.47 5.10
C GLY A 369 11.58 9.62 6.62
N ILE A 370 10.40 9.69 7.22
CA ILE A 370 10.19 9.81 8.66
C ILE A 370 9.55 8.51 9.15
N ILE A 371 9.86 8.07 10.37
CA ILE A 371 9.18 6.97 11.05
C ILE A 371 8.59 7.50 12.35
N ASP A 372 7.27 7.55 12.41
CA ASP A 372 6.54 7.80 13.65
C ASP A 372 6.44 6.51 14.45
N THR A 373 6.95 6.53 15.66
CA THR A 373 6.91 5.39 16.58
C THR A 373 6.03 5.71 17.78
N TYR A 374 4.94 4.97 17.93
CA TYR A 374 4.01 5.07 19.05
C TYR A 374 4.30 3.96 20.05
N ILE A 375 4.71 4.35 21.27
CA ILE A 375 5.07 3.44 22.35
C ILE A 375 3.94 3.46 23.38
N LEU A 376 3.18 2.38 23.48
CA LEU A 376 2.16 2.18 24.50
C LEU A 376 2.78 1.44 25.69
N TYR A 377 2.74 2.04 26.88
CA TYR A 377 3.42 1.51 28.07
C TYR A 377 2.60 1.66 29.36
N LEU A 378 2.87 0.74 30.29
CA LEU A 378 2.54 0.84 31.70
C LEU A 378 3.55 1.74 32.39
N SER A 379 3.05 2.60 33.27
CA SER A 379 3.82 3.55 34.06
C SER A 379 3.56 3.46 35.55
N ASP A 380 4.35 4.19 36.32
CA ASP A 380 4.24 4.30 37.78
C ASP A 380 3.17 5.30 38.27
N ASP A 381 2.41 5.91 37.35
CA ASP A 381 1.30 6.79 37.69
C ASP A 381 0.12 6.01 38.32
N ILE A 382 -0.21 6.39 39.56
CA ILE A 382 -1.28 5.80 40.37
C ILE A 382 -2.68 6.17 39.84
N GLY A 383 -2.81 7.31 39.15
CA GLY A 383 -4.08 7.79 38.60
C GLY A 383 -4.44 7.07 37.29
N TYR A 384 -3.54 7.14 36.31
CA TYR A 384 -3.72 6.51 35.01
C TYR A 384 -2.48 5.70 34.65
N PRO A 385 -2.51 4.36 34.78
CA PRO A 385 -1.28 3.57 34.65
C PRO A 385 -0.76 3.49 33.22
N ILE A 386 -1.59 3.75 32.20
CA ILE A 386 -1.22 3.55 30.78
C ILE A 386 -1.00 4.90 30.09
N TYR A 387 0.11 4.96 29.34
CA TYR A 387 0.50 6.12 28.54
C TYR A 387 0.94 5.70 27.13
N THR A 388 0.85 6.66 26.21
CA THR A 388 1.41 6.56 24.87
C THR A 388 2.42 7.68 24.68
N TYR A 389 3.60 7.37 24.17
CA TYR A 389 4.59 8.35 23.73
C TYR A 389 4.82 8.24 22.23
N LYS A 390 4.78 9.38 21.53
CA LYS A 390 5.13 9.47 20.11
C LYS A 390 6.59 9.91 20.00
N HIS A 391 7.40 9.10 19.35
CA HIS A 391 8.78 9.38 18.99
C HIS A 391 8.91 9.47 17.47
N GLU A 392 9.68 10.43 16.97
CA GLU A 392 9.90 10.63 15.54
C GLU A 392 11.37 10.36 15.22
N SER A 393 11.62 9.59 14.17
CA SER A 393 12.96 9.28 13.68
C SER A 393 13.02 9.47 12.16
N ASN A 394 14.21 9.71 11.61
CA ASN A 394 14.41 9.86 10.17
C ASN A 394 15.19 8.68 9.61
N PHE A 395 14.94 8.33 8.36
CA PHE A 395 15.73 7.35 7.62
C PHE A 395 16.16 7.88 6.26
N ILE A 396 17.32 7.40 5.81
CA ILE A 396 17.81 7.60 4.46
C ILE A 396 18.37 6.29 3.94
N GLN A 397 18.03 5.96 2.70
CA GLN A 397 18.56 4.79 2.01
C GLN A 397 19.07 5.18 0.63
N HIS A 398 20.20 4.58 0.26
CA HIS A 398 20.78 4.69 -1.06
C HIS A 398 20.76 3.32 -1.72
N ILE A 399 20.16 3.23 -2.90
CA ILE A 399 20.09 2.02 -3.70
C ILE A 399 20.80 2.28 -5.02
N ASP A 400 21.77 1.44 -5.38
CA ASP A 400 22.49 1.59 -6.64
C ASP A 400 21.57 1.24 -7.81
N ALA A 401 21.44 2.19 -8.75
CA ALA A 401 20.61 2.09 -9.96
C ALA A 401 21.41 2.59 -11.16
N SER A 402 22.48 1.86 -11.49
CA SER A 402 23.47 2.27 -12.50
C SER A 402 22.91 2.45 -13.91
N ASP A 403 21.77 1.83 -14.21
CA ASP A 403 21.09 1.91 -15.51
C ASP A 403 19.97 2.96 -15.56
N ALA A 404 19.73 3.70 -14.47
CA ALA A 404 18.69 4.72 -14.38
C ALA A 404 19.21 6.11 -14.79
N ASP A 405 18.48 6.77 -15.69
CA ASP A 405 18.68 8.18 -16.00
C ASP A 405 18.21 9.05 -14.82
N ASN A 406 18.78 10.25 -14.65
CA ASN A 406 18.35 11.21 -13.63
C ASN A 406 16.89 11.66 -13.81
N ASN A 407 16.33 11.53 -15.01
CA ASN A 407 14.92 11.79 -15.30
C ASN A 407 14.01 10.57 -15.11
N ALA A 408 14.53 9.44 -14.63
CA ALA A 408 13.71 8.26 -14.39
C ALA A 408 12.68 8.52 -13.27
N LEU A 409 11.45 8.12 -13.52
CA LEU A 409 10.41 8.08 -12.50
C LEU A 409 10.73 6.97 -11.50
N CYS A 410 10.58 7.26 -10.22
CA CYS A 410 10.81 6.32 -9.13
C CYS A 410 9.50 6.09 -8.38
N ASP A 411 9.13 4.82 -8.25
CA ASP A 411 7.97 4.37 -7.49
C ASP A 411 8.51 3.59 -6.29
N VAL A 412 8.15 4.01 -5.07
CA VAL A 412 8.74 3.50 -3.82
C VAL A 412 7.65 3.19 -2.83
N LYS A 413 7.57 1.91 -2.44
CA LYS A 413 6.73 1.45 -1.34
C LYS A 413 7.59 1.14 -0.14
N ILE A 414 7.16 1.61 1.02
CA ILE A 414 7.83 1.38 2.30
C ILE A 414 6.87 0.71 3.28
N GLY A 415 7.42 -0.14 4.13
CA GLY A 415 6.67 -0.84 5.15
C GLY A 415 7.60 -1.31 6.26
N VAL A 416 7.04 -1.53 7.44
CA VAL A 416 7.77 -2.07 8.59
C VAL A 416 7.53 -3.57 8.66
N GLU A 417 8.60 -4.36 8.48
CA GLU A 417 8.52 -5.82 8.61
C GLU A 417 8.62 -6.26 10.08
N HIS A 418 9.45 -5.59 10.89
CA HIS A 418 9.63 -5.95 12.30
C HIS A 418 10.06 -4.75 13.14
N VAL A 419 9.61 -4.72 14.40
CA VAL A 419 10.06 -3.76 15.41
C VAL A 419 10.56 -4.54 16.62
N SER A 420 11.77 -4.23 17.07
CA SER A 420 12.34 -4.77 18.31
C SER A 420 12.77 -3.62 19.22
N TYR A 421 12.74 -3.85 20.52
CA TYR A 421 13.09 -2.83 21.50
C TYR A 421 13.83 -3.43 22.69
N ASN A 422 14.56 -2.57 23.40
CA ASN A 422 15.10 -2.85 24.72
C ASN A 422 14.85 -1.62 25.59
N ILE A 423 14.54 -1.84 26.87
CA ILE A 423 14.42 -0.77 27.86
C ILE A 423 15.78 -0.67 28.55
N GLY A 424 16.36 0.53 28.56
CA GLY A 424 17.71 0.81 29.05
C GLY A 424 17.75 1.77 30.22
#